data_AF-A0A9N9JBI7-F1
#
_entry.id   AF-A0A9N9JBI7-F1
#
_cell.length_a   1.000
_cell.length_b   1.000
_cell.length_c   1.000
_cell.angle_alpha   90.00
_cell.angle_beta   90.00
_cell.angle_gamma   90.00
#
_symmetry.space_group_name_H-M   'P 1'
#
loop_
_entity.id
_entity.type
_entity.pdbx_description
1 polymer ?
#
loop_
_entity_poly.entity_id
_entity_poly.type
_entity_poly.pdbx_seq_one_letter_code
_entity_poly.pdbx_strand_id
1 'polypeptide(L)'
;YESVSKKYHNKDVQVLEWLGRSNYVLAKTNKDIEMMEEALQWTEKALKLNPTSKFILHNIALIQQGMAQMISELDSTLSSATITRSIEDVKLANVTFTYILNDSSISSAFDVELLKHRISFGLSIITSLEG
;
A
#
# COMPACT_ATOMS: atom_id res chain seq x y z
N TYR A 1 32.88 12.17 -3.18
CA TYR A 1 31.70 12.76 -2.52
C TYR A 1 30.39 12.11 -2.95
N GLU A 2 30.15 11.81 -4.24
CA GLU A 2 28.89 11.17 -4.71
C GLU A 2 28.57 9.79 -4.10
N SER A 3 29.57 8.93 -3.89
CA SER A 3 29.36 7.58 -3.31
C SER A 3 28.88 7.61 -1.86
N VAL A 4 29.25 8.65 -1.13
CA VAL A 4 28.87 8.85 0.28
C VAL A 4 27.42 9.31 0.35
N SER A 5 27.02 10.28 -0.48
CA SER A 5 25.63 10.78 -0.56
C SER A 5 24.64 9.68 -0.96
N LYS A 6 24.95 8.85 -1.97
CA LYS A 6 24.09 7.71 -2.37
C LYS A 6 23.93 6.68 -1.25
N LYS A 7 25.01 6.39 -0.50
CA LYS A 7 24.95 5.44 0.62
C LYS A 7 24.06 5.93 1.77
N TYR A 8 24.05 7.24 2.04
CA TYR A 8 23.17 7.82 3.04
C TYR A 8 21.71 7.83 2.58
N HIS A 9 21.42 8.29 1.36
CA HIS A 9 20.05 8.27 0.82
C HIS A 9 19.45 6.85 0.79
N ASN A 10 20.24 5.83 0.45
CA ASN A 10 19.76 4.44 0.45
C ASN A 10 19.41 3.94 1.86
N LYS A 11 20.16 4.36 2.89
CA LYS A 11 19.82 4.04 4.28
C LYS A 11 18.53 4.72 4.70
N ASP A 12 18.34 5.97 4.30
CA ASP A 12 17.13 6.73 4.62
C ASP A 12 15.89 6.09 4.00
N VAL A 13 15.97 5.65 2.73
CA VAL A 13 14.89 4.90 2.06
C VAL A 13 14.54 3.63 2.83
N GLN A 14 15.54 2.82 3.20
CA GLN A 14 15.31 1.55 3.91
C GLN A 14 14.67 1.76 5.28
N VAL A 15 15.12 2.77 6.03
CA VAL A 15 14.53 3.10 7.33
C VAL A 15 13.06 3.49 7.19
N LEU A 16 12.73 4.31 6.19
CA LEU A 16 11.34 4.70 5.91
C LEU A 16 10.47 3.51 5.49
N GLU A 17 10.99 2.59 4.66
CA GLU A 17 10.29 1.36 4.30
C GLU A 17 10.04 0.46 5.51
N TRP A 18 11.00 0.34 6.43
CA TRP A 18 10.82 -0.45 7.65
C TRP A 18 9.82 0.19 8.61
N LEU A 19 9.84 1.51 8.74
CA LEU A 19 8.82 2.24 9.51
C LEU A 19 7.42 2.02 8.90
N GLY A 20 7.27 2.17 7.59
CA GLY A 20 5.98 1.92 6.91
C GLY A 20 5.48 0.48 7.13
N ARG A 21 6.35 -0.52 6.93
CA ARG A 21 5.98 -1.94 7.09
C ARG A 21 5.67 -2.33 8.53
N SER A 22 6.45 -1.84 9.49
CA SER A 22 6.22 -2.14 10.92
C SER A 22 4.91 -1.52 11.39
N ASN A 23 4.65 -0.25 11.07
CA ASN A 23 3.37 0.39 11.37
C ASN A 23 2.21 -0.33 10.68
N TYR A 24 2.32 -0.73 9.41
CA TYR A 24 1.29 -1.50 8.71
C TYR A 24 0.94 -2.81 9.46
N VAL A 25 1.94 -3.58 9.87
CA VAL A 25 1.72 -4.85 10.57
C VAL A 25 1.04 -4.61 11.92
N LEU A 26 1.55 -3.66 12.71
CA LEU A 26 0.96 -3.31 14.00
C LEU A 26 -0.47 -2.77 13.83
N ALA A 27 -0.72 -1.98 12.79
CA ALA A 27 -2.00 -1.32 12.55
C ALA A 27 -3.06 -2.36 12.23
N LYS A 28 -2.71 -3.33 11.39
CA LYS A 28 -3.57 -4.46 11.10
C LYS A 28 -3.87 -5.32 12.34
N THR A 29 -2.89 -5.56 13.19
CA THR A 29 -3.08 -6.33 14.44
C THR A 29 -4.01 -5.61 15.41
N ASN A 30 -3.86 -4.29 15.55
CA ASN A 30 -4.61 -3.48 16.50
C ASN A 30 -5.93 -2.92 15.94
N LYS A 31 -6.21 -3.13 14.65
CA LYS A 31 -7.29 -2.48 13.89
C LYS A 31 -7.25 -0.95 14.00
N ASP A 32 -6.03 -0.41 13.94
CA ASP A 32 -5.75 1.01 14.12
C ASP A 32 -5.61 1.70 12.75
N ILE A 33 -6.64 2.49 12.37
CA ILE A 33 -6.66 3.19 11.09
C ILE A 33 -5.68 4.37 11.08
N GLU A 34 -5.51 5.07 12.19
CA GLU A 34 -4.59 6.22 12.28
C GLU A 34 -3.15 5.76 12.05
N MET A 35 -2.75 4.65 12.68
CA MET A 35 -1.43 4.07 12.47
C MET A 35 -1.25 3.50 11.05
N MET A 36 -2.34 3.13 10.38
CA MET A 36 -2.31 2.76 8.97
C MET A 36 -2.07 3.98 8.05
N GLU A 37 -2.63 5.14 8.39
CA GLU A 37 -2.30 6.41 7.72
C GLU A 37 -0.83 6.80 7.95
N GLU A 38 -0.30 6.61 9.16
CA GLU A 38 1.13 6.81 9.42
C GLU A 38 2.00 5.87 8.57
N ALA A 39 1.62 4.60 8.47
CA ALA A 39 2.31 3.63 7.61
C ALA A 39 2.36 4.10 6.15
N LEU A 40 1.24 4.65 5.64
CA LEU A 40 1.16 5.20 4.30
C LEU A 40 2.11 6.40 4.14
N GLN A 41 2.09 7.36 5.07
CA GLN A 41 2.95 8.53 5.04
C GLN A 41 4.45 8.18 5.02
N TRP A 42 4.88 7.21 5.83
CA TRP A 42 6.26 6.75 5.84
C TRP A 42 6.65 6.12 4.49
N THR A 43 5.76 5.33 3.92
CA THR A 43 6.00 4.64 2.64
C THR A 43 6.02 5.63 1.47
N GLU A 44 5.16 6.66 1.47
CA GLU A 44 5.19 7.74 0.48
C GLU A 44 6.46 8.59 0.56
N LYS A 45 6.97 8.85 1.77
CA LYS A 45 8.28 9.51 1.96
C LYS A 45 9.40 8.66 1.34
N ALA A 46 9.36 7.35 1.52
CA ALA A 46 10.30 6.43 0.88
C ALA A 46 10.21 6.51 -0.66
N LEU A 47 8.98 6.58 -1.20
CA LEU A 47 8.76 6.70 -2.65
C LEU A 47 9.34 8.00 -3.21
N LYS A 48 9.19 9.13 -2.51
CA LYS A 48 9.78 10.41 -2.94
C LYS A 48 11.30 10.33 -3.08
N LEU A 49 11.97 9.54 -2.24
CA LEU A 49 13.41 9.33 -2.29
C LEU A 49 13.82 8.28 -3.34
N ASN A 50 12.94 7.32 -3.66
CA ASN A 50 13.17 6.31 -4.69
C ASN A 50 11.92 6.07 -5.56
N PRO A 51 11.60 6.99 -6.51
CA PRO A 51 10.32 7.00 -7.23
C PRO A 51 10.09 5.82 -8.17
N THR A 52 11.15 5.12 -8.55
CA THR A 52 11.09 3.98 -9.49
C THR A 52 10.97 2.64 -8.77
N SER A 53 10.94 2.64 -7.44
CA SER A 53 10.86 1.40 -6.66
C SER A 53 9.47 0.77 -6.70
N LYS A 54 9.35 -0.34 -7.43
CA LYS A 54 8.13 -1.16 -7.46
C LYS A 54 7.81 -1.80 -6.10
N PHE A 55 8.82 -2.06 -5.27
CA PHE A 55 8.58 -2.57 -3.91
C PHE A 55 7.86 -1.54 -3.04
N ILE A 56 8.24 -0.27 -3.15
CA ILE A 56 7.58 0.82 -2.41
C ILE A 56 6.16 1.03 -2.95
N LEU A 57 5.98 1.04 -4.27
CA LEU A 57 4.65 1.11 -4.88
C LEU A 57 3.74 -0.03 -4.45
N HIS A 58 4.27 -1.26 -4.43
CA HIS A 58 3.55 -2.43 -3.92
C HIS A 58 3.15 -2.27 -2.44
N ASN A 59 4.05 -1.77 -1.59
CA ASN A 59 3.76 -1.54 -0.18
C ASN A 59 2.66 -0.49 0.01
N ILE A 60 2.66 0.61 -0.76
CA ILE A 60 1.58 1.61 -0.76
C ILE A 60 0.24 0.95 -1.10
N ALA A 61 0.20 0.18 -2.19
CA ALA A 61 -1.02 -0.51 -2.62
C ALA A 61 -1.53 -1.52 -1.56
N LEU A 62 -0.63 -2.22 -0.86
CA LEU A 62 -0.99 -3.09 0.26
C LEU A 62 -1.58 -2.33 1.44
N ILE A 63 -1.03 -1.16 1.76
CA ILE A 63 -1.52 -0.32 2.86
C ILE A 63 -2.91 0.22 2.50
N GLN A 64 -3.10 0.77 1.30
CA GLN A 64 -4.39 1.25 0.81
C GLN A 64 -5.47 0.17 0.82
N GLN A 65 -5.16 -1.02 0.27
CA GLN A 65 -6.09 -2.15 0.31
C GLN A 65 -6.38 -2.63 1.73
N GLY A 66 -5.37 -2.61 2.62
CA GLY A 66 -5.51 -2.95 4.03
C GLY A 66 -6.40 -1.98 4.81
N MET A 67 -6.25 -0.67 4.56
CA MET A 67 -7.14 0.37 5.10
C MET A 67 -8.58 0.12 4.70
N ALA A 68 -8.82 -0.08 3.40
CA ALA A 68 -10.16 -0.29 2.89
C ALA A 68 -10.81 -1.57 3.43
N GLN A 69 -10.02 -2.64 3.59
CA GLN A 69 -10.49 -3.84 4.27
C GLN A 69 -10.95 -3.52 5.70
N MET A 70 -10.14 -2.82 6.49
CA MET A 70 -10.52 -2.47 7.87
C MET A 70 -11.77 -1.58 7.90
N ILE A 71 -11.88 -0.63 6.97
CA ILE A 71 -13.07 0.23 6.82
C ILE A 71 -14.30 -0.62 6.49
N SER A 72 -14.20 -1.62 5.61
CA SER A 72 -15.32 -2.51 5.28
C SER A 72 -15.76 -3.40 6.44
N GLU A 73 -14.88 -3.64 7.41
CA GLU A 73 -15.17 -4.41 8.63
C GLU A 73 -15.77 -3.54 9.76
N LEU A 74 -15.75 -2.21 9.61
CA LEU A 74 -16.36 -1.29 10.58
C LEU A 74 -17.87 -1.13 10.30
N ASP A 75 -18.65 -0.94 11.37
CA ASP A 75 -20.11 -0.80 11.29
C ASP A 75 -20.57 0.41 10.44
N SER A 76 -21.84 0.35 10.04
CA SER A 76 -22.55 1.21 9.06
C SER A 76 -22.67 2.71 9.39
N THR A 77 -21.95 3.21 10.39
CA THR A 77 -21.93 4.64 10.77
C THR A 77 -20.88 5.47 10.02
N LEU A 78 -20.18 4.86 9.06
CA LEU A 78 -19.17 5.55 8.28
C LEU A 78 -19.78 6.64 7.38
N SER A 79 -19.08 7.77 7.27
CA SER A 79 -19.47 8.83 6.35
C SER A 79 -19.35 8.35 4.91
N SER A 80 -20.29 8.77 4.06
CA SER A 80 -20.22 8.57 2.60
C SER A 80 -18.89 9.06 2.00
N ALA A 81 -18.31 10.13 2.57
CA ALA A 81 -17.00 10.63 2.16
C ALA A 81 -15.87 9.61 2.45
N THR A 82 -15.91 8.94 3.61
CA THR A 82 -14.93 7.92 4.01
C THR A 82 -15.04 6.69 3.12
N ILE A 83 -16.25 6.23 2.83
CA ILE A 83 -16.51 5.11 1.92
C ILE A 83 -15.99 5.44 0.51
N THR A 84 -16.31 6.63 0.00
CA THR A 84 -15.86 7.08 -1.33
C THR A 84 -14.34 7.10 -1.44
N ARG A 85 -13.66 7.72 -0.46
CA ARG A 85 -12.18 7.74 -0.41
C ARG A 85 -11.60 6.33 -0.34
N SER A 86 -12.18 5.44 0.47
CA SER A 86 -11.75 4.05 0.58
C SER A 86 -11.87 3.30 -0.75
N ILE A 87 -12.94 3.52 -1.52
CA ILE A 87 -13.11 2.93 -2.84
C ILE A 87 -12.06 3.47 -3.83
N GLU A 88 -11.76 4.76 -3.79
CA GLU A 88 -10.71 5.37 -4.62
C GLU A 88 -9.32 4.79 -4.30
N ASP A 89 -9.01 4.62 -3.02
CA ASP A 89 -7.76 4.02 -2.56
C ASP A 89 -7.60 2.58 -3.07
N VAL A 90 -8.68 1.77 -3.04
CA VAL A 90 -8.64 0.40 -3.59
C VAL A 90 -8.50 0.39 -5.11
N LYS A 91 -9.16 1.32 -5.81
CA LYS A 91 -9.00 1.45 -7.27
C LYS A 91 -7.54 1.77 -7.62
N LEU A 92 -6.92 2.69 -6.88
CA LEU A 92 -5.52 3.05 -7.09
C LEU A 92 -4.57 1.87 -6.75
N ALA A 93 -4.85 1.13 -5.69
CA ALA A 93 -4.12 -0.09 -5.36
C ALA A 93 -4.20 -1.13 -6.48
N ASN A 94 -5.40 -1.38 -7.03
CA ASN A 94 -5.60 -2.31 -8.14
C ASN A 94 -4.86 -1.88 -9.42
N VAL A 95 -4.89 -0.59 -9.74
CA VAL A 95 -4.10 -0.02 -10.85
C VAL A 95 -2.61 -0.27 -10.62
N THR A 96 -2.13 -0.08 -9.39
CA THR A 96 -0.73 -0.28 -9.02
C THR A 96 -0.32 -1.75 -9.12
N PHE A 97 -1.12 -2.68 -8.60
CA PHE A 97 -0.86 -4.11 -8.73
C PHE A 97 -0.88 -4.56 -10.20
N THR A 98 -1.79 -4.02 -11.01
CA THR A 98 -1.85 -4.30 -12.45
C THR A 98 -0.63 -3.75 -13.18
N TYR A 99 -0.20 -2.54 -12.85
CA TYR A 99 1.02 -1.94 -13.39
C TYR A 99 2.25 -2.80 -13.08
N ILE A 100 2.36 -3.28 -11.83
CA ILE A 100 3.45 -4.17 -11.41
C ILE A 100 3.35 -5.51 -12.16
N LEU A 101 2.17 -6.11 -12.22
CA LEU A 101 1.92 -7.41 -12.86
C LEU A 101 2.29 -7.42 -14.35
N ASN A 102 2.04 -6.31 -15.06
CA ASN A 102 2.30 -6.19 -16.50
C ASN A 102 3.78 -5.97 -16.85
N ASP A 103 4.65 -5.80 -15.86
CA ASP A 103 6.07 -5.60 -16.09
C ASP A 103 6.79 -6.95 -16.21
N SER A 104 7.26 -7.29 -17.41
CA SER A 104 7.90 -8.59 -17.69
C SER A 104 9.19 -8.84 -16.89
N SER A 105 9.80 -7.81 -16.29
CA SER A 105 11.03 -7.95 -15.49
C SER A 105 10.79 -8.41 -14.04
N ILE A 106 9.53 -8.48 -13.60
CA ILE A 106 9.20 -8.66 -12.17
C ILE A 106 8.93 -10.10 -11.73
N SER A 107 8.92 -11.07 -12.65
CA SER A 107 8.61 -12.49 -12.35
C SER A 107 9.52 -13.10 -11.28
N SER A 108 10.73 -12.58 -11.07
CA SER A 108 11.65 -13.04 -10.03
C SER A 108 11.51 -12.28 -8.71
N ALA A 109 10.88 -11.11 -8.72
CA ALA A 109 10.80 -10.18 -7.59
C ALA A 109 9.42 -10.22 -6.88
N PHE A 110 8.37 -10.61 -7.59
CA PHE A 110 7.02 -10.68 -7.07
C PHE A 110 6.35 -12.00 -7.45
N ASP A 111 5.50 -12.49 -6.55
CA ASP A 111 4.61 -13.61 -6.83
C ASP A 111 3.43 -13.13 -7.69
N VAL A 112 3.41 -13.58 -8.93
CA VAL A 112 2.39 -13.24 -9.94
C VAL A 112 1.00 -13.67 -9.51
N GLU A 113 0.85 -14.85 -8.91
CA GLU A 113 -0.45 -15.36 -8.48
C GLU A 113 -0.95 -14.58 -7.27
N LEU A 114 -0.05 -14.19 -6.36
CA LEU A 114 -0.40 -13.30 -5.26
C LEU A 114 -0.90 -11.94 -5.77
N LEU A 115 -0.26 -11.34 -6.79
CA LEU A 115 -0.71 -10.06 -7.37
C LEU A 115 -2.09 -10.19 -8.01
N LYS A 116 -2.37 -11.27 -8.75
CA LYS A 116 -3.71 -11.52 -9.30
C LYS A 116 -4.75 -11.65 -8.20
N HIS A 117 -4.44 -12.42 -7.15
CA HIS A 117 -5.31 -12.57 -5.99
C HIS A 117 -5.57 -11.22 -5.31
N ARG A 118 -4.56 -10.35 -5.21
CA ARG A 118 -4.71 -8.99 -4.67
C ARG A 118 -5.67 -8.14 -5.49
N ILE A 119 -5.60 -8.20 -6.81
CA ILE A 119 -6.51 -7.46 -7.71
C ILE A 119 -7.96 -7.95 -7.50
N SER A 120 -8.18 -9.27 -7.53
CA SER A 120 -9.49 -9.86 -7.30
C SER A 120 -10.05 -9.52 -5.92
N PHE A 121 -9.20 -9.56 -4.89
CA PHE A 121 -9.58 -9.18 -3.53
C PHE A 121 -9.98 -7.71 -3.43
N GLY A 122 -9.27 -6.80 -4.10
CA GLY A 122 -9.66 -5.39 -4.16
C GLY A 122 -11.05 -5.18 -4.77
N LEU A 123 -11.41 -5.92 -5.82
CA LEU A 123 -12.75 -5.86 -6.39
C LEU A 123 -13.81 -6.32 -5.38
N SER A 124 -13.53 -7.37 -4.60
CA SER A 124 -14.46 -7.84 -3.57
C SER A 124 -14.69 -6.82 -2.45
N ILE A 125 -13.65 -6.07 -2.05
CA ILE A 125 -13.76 -4.98 -1.07
C ILE A 125 -14.64 -3.86 -1.62
N ILE A 126 -14.44 -3.45 -2.88
CA ILE A 126 -15.26 -2.41 -3.50
C ILE A 126 -16.74 -2.81 -3.48
N THR A 127 -17.07 -4.04 -3.91
CA THR A 127 -18.45 -4.55 -3.85
C THR A 127 -19.01 -4.54 -2.43
N SER A 128 -18.20 -4.87 -1.43
CA SER A 128 -18.61 -4.83 -0.02
C SER A 128 -18.85 -3.41 0.51
N LEU A 129 -18.17 -2.40 -0.03
CA LEU A 129 -18.33 -1.00 0.36
C LEU A 129 -19.48 -0.30 -0.38
N GLU A 130 -19.87 -0.82 -1.55
CA GLU A 130 -20.98 -0.31 -2.37
C GLU A 130 -22.34 -0.91 -1.99
N GLY A 131 -22.34 -2.11 -1.39
CA GLY A 131 -23.54 -2.85 -0.97
C GLY A 131 -24.07 -2.45 0.40
#